data_AF-A0A2A2LIG7-F1
#
_entry.id   AF-A0A2A2LIG7-F1
#
_cell.length_a   1.000
_cell.length_b   1.000
_cell.length_c   1.000
_cell.angle_alpha   90.00
_cell.angle_beta   90.00
_cell.angle_gamma   90.00
#
_symmetry.space_group_name_H-M   'P 1'
#
loop_
_entity.id
_entity.type
_entity.pdbx_description
1 polymer ?
#
loop_
_entity_poly.entity_id
_entity_poly.type
_entity_poly.pdbx_seq_one_letter_code
_entity_poly.pdbx_strand_id
1 'polypeptide(L)'
;MYNWTNSEAILYNGIFVMCSCVVSVTFYFLFGLTKLGEFDKRKMILTGLIMFIVYLLIDYPWFFYDGPLTFIPENTTTREVGGCERSYDWCASTVRVPMIPYLISFFINGIGFPFICAPGASLFSLILGPRRQQRYSSYWYKLYFEVFRMLYEVSGYKYVILVQLIVAFAATLSVVLFYKQLQPLQMKPKLGKSASYKNGIFYVL
;
A
#
# COMPACT_ATOMS: atom_id res chain seq x y z
N MET A 1 2.91 -4.78 20.27
CA MET A 1 3.59 -3.47 20.40
C MET A 1 3.15 -2.70 21.65
N TYR A 2 1.86 -2.50 21.90
CA TYR A 2 1.32 -1.65 22.98
C TYR A 2 0.90 -2.39 24.27
N ASN A 3 1.50 -3.55 24.56
CA ASN A 3 1.14 -4.41 25.70
C ASN A 3 -0.32 -4.89 25.69
N TRP A 4 -0.90 -4.92 24.50
CA TRP A 4 -2.18 -5.54 24.26
C TRP A 4 -2.05 -7.05 24.28
N THR A 5 -3.04 -7.70 24.86
CA THR A 5 -3.27 -9.12 24.67
C THR A 5 -3.55 -9.43 23.20
N ASN A 6 -3.42 -10.69 22.79
CA ASN A 6 -3.69 -11.08 21.40
C ASN A 6 -5.09 -10.67 20.92
N SER A 7 -6.11 -10.82 21.76
CA SER A 7 -7.49 -10.46 21.44
C SER A 7 -7.66 -8.95 21.28
N GLU A 8 -7.10 -8.17 22.21
CA GLU A 8 -7.12 -6.70 22.15
C GLU A 8 -6.37 -6.18 20.94
N ALA A 9 -5.19 -6.74 20.65
CA ALA A 9 -4.39 -6.35 19.51
C ALA A 9 -5.16 -6.57 18.20
N ILE A 10 -5.82 -7.72 18.04
CA ILE A 10 -6.64 -8.00 16.86
C ILE A 10 -7.82 -7.01 16.78
N LEU A 11 -8.49 -6.75 17.91
CA LEU A 11 -9.65 -5.85 17.97
C LEU A 11 -9.28 -4.41 17.62
N TYR A 12 -8.26 -3.84 18.25
CA TYR A 12 -7.85 -2.45 18.01
C TYR A 12 -7.32 -2.24 16.60
N ASN A 13 -6.47 -3.15 16.10
CA ASN A 13 -6.03 -3.07 14.70
C ASN A 13 -7.21 -3.21 13.73
N GLY A 14 -8.18 -4.07 14.04
CA GLY A 14 -9.41 -4.20 13.26
C GLY A 14 -10.21 -2.90 13.20
N ILE A 15 -10.37 -2.21 14.34
CA ILE A 15 -11.04 -0.90 14.41
C ILE A 15 -10.29 0.14 13.58
N PHE A 16 -8.96 0.21 13.69
CA PHE A 16 -8.17 1.19 12.93
C PHE A 16 -8.27 0.98 11.42
N VAL A 17 -8.19 -0.29 10.97
CA VAL A 17 -8.40 -0.66 9.57
C VAL A 17 -9.83 -0.35 9.13
N MET A 18 -10.84 -0.59 9.98
CA MET A 18 -12.22 -0.22 9.65
C MET A 18 -12.35 1.29 9.43
N CYS A 19 -11.77 2.12 10.31
CA CYS A 19 -11.76 3.57 10.15
C CYS A 19 -11.06 4.01 8.85
N SER A 20 -9.91 3.41 8.51
CA SER A 20 -9.20 3.74 7.26
C SER A 20 -9.98 3.30 6.02
N CYS A 21 -10.72 2.20 6.09
CA CYS A 21 -11.64 1.75 5.03
C CYS A 21 -12.80 2.72 4.83
N VAL A 22 -13.41 3.25 5.90
CA VAL A 22 -14.47 4.26 5.81
C VAL A 22 -13.97 5.52 5.09
N VAL A 23 -12.75 5.96 5.41
CA VAL A 23 -12.09 7.08 4.72
C VAL A 23 -11.87 6.73 3.24
N SER A 24 -11.33 5.55 2.95
CA SER A 24 -11.09 5.09 1.57
C SER A 24 -12.37 5.09 0.73
N VAL A 25 -13.46 4.54 1.28
CA VAL A 25 -14.78 4.50 0.63
C VAL A 25 -15.28 5.91 0.35
N THR A 26 -15.14 6.84 1.29
CA THR A 26 -15.51 8.24 1.10
C THR A 26 -14.77 8.85 -0.10
N PHE A 27 -13.47 8.62 -0.22
CA PHE A 27 -12.69 9.09 -1.37
C PHE A 27 -13.08 8.41 -2.70
N TYR A 28 -13.45 7.13 -2.68
CA TYR A 28 -14.00 6.49 -3.88
C TYR A 28 -15.32 7.14 -4.33
N PHE A 29 -16.22 7.49 -3.40
CA PHE A 29 -17.41 8.26 -3.72
C PHE A 29 -17.07 9.65 -4.26
N LEU A 30 -16.08 10.34 -3.67
CA LEU A 30 -15.63 11.63 -4.18
C LEU A 30 -15.12 11.53 -5.62
N PHE A 31 -14.37 10.49 -5.98
CA PHE A 31 -13.91 10.28 -7.35
C PHE A 31 -15.06 10.02 -8.33
N GLY A 32 -16.11 9.31 -7.90
CA GLY A 32 -17.27 9.03 -8.73
C GLY A 32 -18.25 10.21 -8.88
N LEU A 33 -18.38 11.05 -7.85
CA LEU A 33 -19.36 12.14 -7.80
C LEU A 33 -18.80 13.49 -8.26
N THR A 34 -17.48 13.66 -8.25
CA THR A 34 -16.83 14.94 -8.59
C THR A 34 -15.90 14.80 -9.79
N LYS A 35 -15.46 15.94 -10.32
CA LYS A 35 -14.45 16.00 -11.41
C LYS A 35 -13.07 15.46 -11.01
N LEU A 36 -12.86 15.06 -9.74
CA LEU A 36 -11.63 14.41 -9.29
C LEU A 36 -11.34 13.11 -10.05
N GLY A 37 -12.37 12.40 -10.52
CA GLY A 37 -12.21 11.20 -11.35
C GLY A 37 -11.68 11.46 -12.77
N GLU A 38 -11.74 12.71 -13.25
CA GLU A 38 -11.28 13.11 -14.59
C GLU A 38 -9.80 13.52 -14.62
N PHE A 39 -9.16 13.60 -13.45
CA PHE A 39 -7.74 13.94 -13.37
C PHE A 39 -6.87 12.87 -14.04
N ASP A 40 -5.69 13.30 -14.51
CA ASP A 40 -4.70 12.37 -15.06
C ASP A 40 -4.34 11.31 -14.01
N LYS A 41 -4.72 10.06 -14.30
CA LYS A 41 -4.51 8.89 -13.44
C LYS A 41 -3.06 8.77 -12.96
N ARG A 42 -2.09 9.20 -13.77
CA ARG A 42 -0.67 9.17 -13.38
C ARG A 42 -0.36 10.14 -12.24
N LYS A 43 -0.96 11.33 -12.26
CA LYS A 43 -0.83 12.32 -11.19
C LYS A 43 -1.48 11.79 -9.90
N MET A 44 -2.64 11.14 -10.02
CA MET A 44 -3.30 10.51 -8.87
C MET A 44 -2.42 9.42 -8.24
N ILE A 45 -1.84 8.53 -9.06
CA ILE A 45 -0.91 7.48 -8.60
C ILE A 45 0.32 8.09 -7.92
N LEU A 46 0.90 9.16 -8.48
CA LEU A 46 2.05 9.83 -7.89
C LEU A 46 1.71 10.44 -6.53
N THR A 47 0.56 11.12 -6.42
CA THR A 47 0.06 11.66 -5.14
C THR A 47 -0.16 10.53 -4.12
N GLY A 48 -0.76 9.42 -4.54
CA GLY A 48 -0.96 8.26 -3.68
C GLY A 48 0.37 7.65 -3.19
N LEU A 49 1.36 7.51 -4.07
CA LEU A 49 2.69 7.01 -3.71
C LEU A 49 3.40 7.91 -2.69
N ILE A 50 3.29 9.23 -2.84
CA ILE A 50 3.83 10.19 -1.87
C ILE A 50 3.13 10.01 -0.51
N MET A 51 1.80 9.89 -0.48
CA MET A 51 1.06 9.62 0.76
C MET A 51 1.47 8.30 1.41
N PHE A 52 1.72 7.25 0.63
CA PHE A 52 2.23 5.98 1.13
C PHE A 52 3.65 6.09 1.70
N ILE A 53 4.53 6.87 1.08
CA ILE A 53 5.86 7.15 1.62
C ILE A 53 5.75 7.88 2.97
N VAL A 54 4.88 8.90 3.06
CA VAL A 54 4.64 9.62 4.32
C VAL A 54 4.08 8.68 5.39
N TYR A 55 3.11 7.82 5.03
CA TYR A 55 2.60 6.78 5.92
C TYR A 55 3.72 5.88 6.46
N LEU A 56 4.57 5.33 5.58
CA LEU A 56 5.68 4.47 5.97
C LEU A 56 6.73 5.19 6.82
N LEU A 57 6.97 6.48 6.58
CA LEU A 57 7.89 7.29 7.39
C LEU A 57 7.35 7.55 8.79
N ILE A 58 6.04 7.78 8.95
CA ILE A 58 5.42 7.98 10.26
C ILE A 58 5.41 6.67 11.05
N ASP A 59 5.11 5.56 10.38
CA ASP A 59 5.05 4.22 10.97
C ASP A 59 6.44 3.63 11.26
N TYR A 60 7.50 4.24 10.73
CA TYR A 60 8.87 3.78 10.98
C TYR A 60 9.25 3.98 12.46
N PRO A 61 9.80 2.95 13.13
CA PRO A 61 10.23 3.06 14.52
C PRO A 61 11.54 3.87 14.64
N TRP A 62 11.40 5.19 14.66
CA TRP A 62 12.53 6.12 14.79
C TRP A 62 13.23 6.01 16.14
N PHE A 63 14.55 6.21 16.13
CA PHE A 63 15.40 6.09 17.32
C PHE A 63 15.00 7.00 18.50
N PHE A 64 14.23 8.05 18.25
CA PHE A 64 13.78 9.01 19.28
C PHE A 64 12.44 8.62 19.92
N TYR A 65 11.81 7.54 19.48
CA TYR A 65 10.61 7.01 20.14
C TYR A 65 10.95 6.16 21.36
N ASP A 66 10.01 6.10 22.30
CA ASP A 66 10.16 5.33 23.53
C ASP A 66 10.32 3.83 23.24
N GLY A 67 11.27 3.20 23.91
CA GLY A 67 11.56 1.77 23.77
C GLY A 67 12.64 1.31 24.76
N PRO A 68 12.97 0.00 24.80
CA PRO A 68 12.54 -1.08 23.90
C PRO A 68 11.14 -1.64 24.19
N LEU A 69 10.66 -2.55 23.34
CA LEU A 69 9.42 -3.29 23.58
C LEU A 69 9.52 -4.14 24.86
N THR A 70 8.45 -4.18 25.65
CA THR A 70 8.43 -4.97 26.88
C THR A 70 8.18 -6.45 26.58
N PHE A 71 9.12 -7.28 27.02
CA PHE A 71 8.99 -8.73 27.01
C PHE A 71 7.96 -9.21 28.02
N ILE A 72 7.37 -10.36 27.72
CA ILE A 72 6.45 -11.06 28.61
C ILE A 72 7.23 -11.68 29.79
N PRO A 73 6.69 -11.63 31.03
CA PRO A 73 7.32 -12.26 32.19
C PRO A 73 7.35 -13.80 32.09
N GLU A 74 8.30 -14.42 32.77
CA GLU A 74 8.47 -15.88 32.78
C GLU A 74 7.18 -16.57 33.25
N ASN A 75 6.78 -17.63 32.56
CA ASN A 75 5.58 -18.45 32.83
C ASN A 75 4.22 -17.81 32.49
N THR A 76 4.19 -16.71 31.74
CA THR A 76 2.93 -16.12 31.24
C THR A 76 2.86 -16.15 29.73
N THR A 77 1.65 -16.15 29.17
CA THR A 77 1.44 -16.18 27.72
C THR A 77 1.04 -14.81 27.17
N THR A 78 1.28 -14.58 25.87
CA THR A 78 0.79 -13.39 25.12
C THR A 78 -0.72 -13.14 25.25
N ARG A 79 -1.49 -14.15 25.64
CA ARG A 79 -2.95 -14.04 25.85
C ARG A 79 -3.31 -13.35 27.17
N GLU A 80 -2.44 -13.41 28.17
CA GLU A 80 -2.77 -12.98 29.54
C GLU A 80 -2.24 -11.58 29.86
N VAL A 81 -0.98 -11.31 29.51
CA VAL A 81 -0.29 -10.06 29.90
C VAL A 81 -0.10 -9.11 28.72
N GLY A 82 -0.14 -9.64 27.49
CA GLY A 82 0.20 -8.89 26.29
C GLY A 82 1.67 -8.49 26.24
N GLY A 83 2.15 -8.11 25.06
CA GLY A 83 3.55 -7.72 24.86
C GLY A 83 4.28 -8.63 23.87
N CYS A 84 5.60 -8.70 24.01
CA CYS A 84 6.45 -9.38 23.05
C CYS A 84 6.87 -10.77 23.51
N GLU A 85 6.69 -11.75 22.62
CA GLU A 85 7.13 -13.12 22.82
C GLU A 85 8.67 -13.19 22.86
N ARG A 86 9.22 -13.97 23.79
CA ARG A 86 10.68 -14.08 23.98
C ARG A 86 11.41 -14.78 22.84
N SER A 87 10.66 -15.49 21.98
CA SER A 87 11.18 -16.11 20.75
C SER A 87 11.69 -15.07 19.73
N TYR A 88 11.29 -13.80 19.86
CA TYR A 88 11.65 -12.74 18.93
C TYR A 88 12.79 -11.87 19.46
N ASP A 89 14.02 -12.13 19.00
CA ASP A 89 15.22 -11.38 19.40
C ASP A 89 15.16 -9.89 19.05
N TRP A 90 14.48 -9.54 17.95
CA TRP A 90 14.33 -8.16 17.49
C TRP A 90 13.55 -7.28 18.47
N CYS A 91 12.88 -7.86 19.46
CA CYS A 91 12.13 -7.09 20.43
C CYS A 91 13.00 -6.26 21.39
N ALA A 92 14.22 -6.73 21.66
CA ALA A 92 15.18 -6.02 22.51
C ALA A 92 15.72 -4.74 21.85
N SER A 93 15.79 -4.70 20.52
CA SER A 93 16.40 -3.61 19.75
C SER A 93 15.37 -2.69 19.08
N THR A 94 14.10 -3.07 19.07
CA THR A 94 13.06 -2.32 18.38
C THR A 94 12.29 -1.42 19.36
N VAL A 95 12.15 -0.16 19.00
CA VAL A 95 11.36 0.83 19.75
C VAL A 95 9.88 0.72 19.38
N ARG A 96 9.00 1.37 20.13
CA ARG A 96 7.55 1.38 19.85
C ARG A 96 7.18 2.70 19.16
N VAL A 97 6.39 2.63 18.08
CA VAL A 97 5.79 3.85 17.50
C VAL A 97 4.77 4.43 18.49
N PRO A 98 4.78 5.73 18.80
CA PRO A 98 3.77 6.31 19.68
C PRO A 98 2.37 6.23 19.07
N MET A 99 1.36 6.11 19.93
CA MET A 99 -0.03 5.85 19.51
C MET A 99 -0.60 6.92 18.57
N ILE A 100 -0.31 8.21 18.81
CA ILE A 100 -0.85 9.31 18.01
C ILE A 100 -0.31 9.27 16.56
N PRO A 101 1.02 9.25 16.32
CA PRO A 101 1.58 9.00 14.99
C PRO A 101 1.02 7.75 14.31
N TYR A 102 0.90 6.66 15.07
CA TYR A 102 0.35 5.40 14.56
C TYR A 102 -1.10 5.54 14.06
N LEU A 103 -1.96 6.24 14.80
CA LEU A 103 -3.33 6.51 14.36
C LEU A 103 -3.36 7.40 13.12
N ILE A 104 -2.53 8.45 13.08
CA ILE A 104 -2.43 9.34 11.92
C ILE A 104 -1.98 8.57 10.67
N SER A 105 -1.08 7.59 10.82
CA SER A 105 -0.60 6.76 9.72
C SER A 105 -1.75 5.98 9.07
N PHE A 106 -2.68 5.42 9.85
CA PHE A 106 -3.88 4.74 9.33
C PHE A 106 -4.79 5.68 8.51
N PHE A 107 -4.99 6.92 8.96
CA PHE A 107 -5.79 7.89 8.20
C PHE A 107 -5.12 8.24 6.87
N ILE A 108 -3.81 8.49 6.88
CA ILE A 108 -3.04 8.77 5.65
C ILE A 108 -3.09 7.56 4.70
N ASN A 109 -2.99 6.34 5.22
CA ASN A 109 -3.15 5.12 4.44
C ASN A 109 -4.54 5.02 3.80
N GLY A 110 -5.60 5.32 4.57
CA GLY A 110 -6.97 5.35 4.07
C GLY A 110 -7.22 6.39 2.96
N ILE A 111 -6.48 7.51 2.96
CA ILE A 111 -6.50 8.48 1.86
C ILE A 111 -5.63 8.02 0.70
N GLY A 112 -4.42 7.52 0.96
CA GLY A 112 -3.48 7.12 -0.09
C GLY A 112 -3.94 5.89 -0.91
N PHE A 113 -4.63 4.95 -0.26
CA PHE A 113 -5.11 3.72 -0.89
C PHE A 113 -5.98 3.94 -2.14
N PRO A 114 -7.06 4.74 -2.10
CA PRO A 114 -7.88 5.01 -3.29
C PRO A 114 -7.12 5.73 -4.41
N PHE A 115 -6.11 6.56 -4.08
CA PHE A 115 -5.28 7.25 -5.07
C PHE A 115 -4.28 6.34 -5.80
N ILE A 116 -3.98 5.16 -5.27
CA ILE A 116 -3.14 4.17 -5.96
C ILE A 116 -4.01 3.10 -6.62
N CYS A 117 -4.94 2.49 -5.87
CA CYS A 117 -5.54 1.23 -6.27
C CYS A 117 -6.46 1.38 -7.49
N ALA A 118 -7.41 2.32 -7.47
CA ALA A 118 -8.33 2.54 -8.60
C ALA A 118 -7.65 3.13 -9.85
N PRO A 119 -6.91 4.24 -9.79
CA PRO A 119 -6.23 4.78 -10.97
C PRO A 119 -5.12 3.84 -11.46
N GLY A 120 -4.43 3.12 -10.56
CA GLY A 120 -3.43 2.11 -10.91
C GLY A 120 -4.02 0.93 -11.67
N ALA A 121 -5.09 0.32 -11.16
CA ALA A 121 -5.77 -0.78 -11.84
C ALA A 121 -6.33 -0.33 -13.20
N SER A 122 -6.94 0.87 -13.25
CA SER A 122 -7.52 1.39 -14.48
C SER A 122 -6.47 1.83 -15.52
N LEU A 123 -5.30 2.31 -15.10
CA LEU A 123 -4.19 2.63 -15.99
C LEU A 123 -3.56 1.33 -16.52
N PHE A 124 -3.34 0.34 -15.64
CA PHE A 124 -2.86 -0.99 -16.02
C PHE A 124 -3.77 -1.65 -17.06
N SER A 125 -5.10 -1.53 -16.89
CA SER A 125 -6.04 -2.09 -17.85
C SER A 125 -6.05 -1.39 -19.19
N LEU A 126 -5.83 -0.06 -19.21
CA LEU A 126 -5.74 0.72 -20.44
C LEU A 126 -4.43 0.49 -21.21
N ILE A 127 -3.36 0.08 -20.53
CA ILE A 127 -2.06 -0.22 -21.15
C ILE A 127 -2.03 -1.64 -21.71
N LEU A 128 -2.54 -2.64 -20.98
CA LEU A 128 -2.51 -4.04 -21.42
C LEU A 128 -3.68 -4.41 -22.34
N GLY A 129 -4.80 -3.69 -22.25
CA GLY A 129 -6.07 -4.11 -22.84
C GLY A 129 -6.55 -5.44 -22.23
N PRO A 130 -7.49 -6.17 -22.86
CA PRO A 130 -8.13 -7.38 -22.30
C PRO A 130 -7.21 -8.62 -22.15
N ARG A 131 -5.89 -8.46 -22.17
CA ARG A 131 -4.91 -9.56 -22.18
C ARG A 131 -4.46 -9.92 -20.77
N ARG A 132 -4.79 -11.13 -20.29
CA ARG A 132 -4.23 -11.85 -19.12
C ARG A 132 -3.95 -11.03 -17.84
N GLN A 133 -4.68 -9.95 -17.57
CA GLN A 133 -4.40 -9.01 -16.48
C GLN A 133 -4.36 -9.66 -15.09
N GLN A 134 -5.38 -10.47 -14.77
CA GLN A 134 -5.58 -11.03 -13.43
C GLN A 134 -4.50 -12.04 -13.02
N ARG A 135 -3.92 -12.76 -13.99
CA ARG A 135 -2.90 -13.79 -13.69
C ARG A 135 -1.58 -13.17 -13.26
N TYR A 136 -1.16 -12.09 -13.93
CA TYR A 136 0.09 -11.41 -13.60
C TYR A 136 -0.01 -10.71 -12.24
N SER A 137 -1.05 -9.91 -12.01
CA SER A 137 -1.21 -9.19 -10.73
C SER A 137 -1.30 -10.15 -9.54
N SER A 138 -2.10 -11.21 -9.64
CA SER A 138 -2.30 -12.17 -8.55
C SER A 138 -1.03 -12.92 -8.15
N TYR A 139 -0.14 -13.23 -9.10
CA TYR A 139 1.14 -13.86 -8.80
C TYR A 139 2.03 -12.94 -7.96
N TRP A 140 2.18 -11.68 -8.36
CA TRP A 140 2.98 -10.69 -7.63
C TRP A 140 2.46 -10.44 -6.21
N TYR A 141 1.14 -10.37 -6.01
CA TYR A 141 0.56 -10.20 -4.68
C TYR A 141 0.87 -11.36 -3.73
N LYS A 142 0.82 -12.61 -4.23
CA LYS A 142 1.16 -13.79 -3.41
C LYS A 142 2.62 -13.80 -3.02
N LEU A 143 3.51 -13.55 -3.99
CA LEU A 143 4.95 -13.48 -3.74
C LEU A 143 5.29 -12.39 -2.71
N TYR A 144 4.66 -11.21 -2.83
CA TYR A 144 4.81 -10.14 -1.88
C TYR A 144 4.42 -10.60 -0.46
N PHE A 145 3.21 -11.14 -0.28
CA PHE A 145 2.73 -11.53 1.04
C PHE A 145 3.65 -12.55 1.74
N GLU A 146 4.08 -13.60 1.04
CA GLU A 146 4.95 -14.64 1.62
C GLU A 146 6.33 -14.11 2.01
N VAL A 147 6.96 -13.30 1.16
CA VAL A 147 8.29 -12.73 1.44
C VAL A 147 8.24 -11.80 2.65
N PHE A 148 7.23 -10.92 2.73
CA PHE A 148 7.12 -9.99 3.85
C PHE A 148 6.75 -10.67 5.15
N ARG A 149 5.96 -11.75 5.10
CA ARG A 149 5.68 -12.58 6.28
C ARG A 149 6.98 -13.18 6.84
N MET A 150 7.79 -13.84 6.01
CA MET A 150 9.06 -14.41 6.46
C MET A 150 10.01 -13.35 7.00
N LEU A 151 10.09 -12.20 6.33
CA LEU A 151 10.92 -11.09 6.77
C LEU A 151 10.49 -10.57 8.16
N TYR A 152 9.19 -10.47 8.41
CA TYR A 152 8.65 -10.05 9.70
C TYR A 152 9.02 -11.03 10.81
N GLU A 153 8.90 -12.34 10.58
CA GLU A 153 9.20 -13.37 11.58
C GLU A 153 10.67 -13.30 12.04
N VAL A 154 11.61 -13.07 11.12
CA VAL A 154 13.05 -13.06 11.40
C VAL A 154 13.55 -11.70 11.91
N SER A 155 13.13 -10.61 11.27
CA SER A 155 13.74 -9.28 11.47
C SER A 155 12.83 -8.28 12.18
N GLY A 156 11.58 -8.65 12.43
CA GLY A 156 10.56 -7.75 12.97
C GLY A 156 10.08 -6.72 11.97
N TYR A 157 9.30 -5.75 12.46
CA TYR A 157 8.60 -4.80 11.61
C TYR A 157 9.47 -3.65 11.08
N LYS A 158 10.58 -3.31 11.75
CA LYS A 158 11.50 -2.23 11.36
C LYS A 158 12.03 -2.42 9.93
N TYR A 159 12.54 -3.61 9.63
CA TYR A 159 13.10 -3.92 8.31
C TYR A 159 12.02 -4.14 7.26
N VAL A 160 10.85 -4.65 7.66
CA VAL A 160 9.67 -4.75 6.79
C VAL A 160 9.30 -3.36 6.26
N ILE A 161 9.14 -2.36 7.13
CA ILE A 161 8.81 -0.98 6.74
C ILE A 161 9.92 -0.39 5.87
N LEU A 162 11.19 -0.63 6.20
CA LEU A 162 12.32 -0.14 5.40
C LEU A 162 12.33 -0.70 3.98
N VAL A 163 12.09 -2.01 3.81
CA VAL A 163 12.00 -2.63 2.49
C VAL A 163 10.78 -2.11 1.73
N GLN A 164 9.63 -1.94 2.39
CA GLN A 164 8.45 -1.33 1.78
C GLN A 164 8.72 0.10 1.31
N LEU A 165 9.47 0.87 2.09
CA LEU A 165 9.86 2.24 1.76
C LEU A 165 10.77 2.26 0.52
N ILE A 166 11.77 1.38 0.45
CA ILE A 166 12.63 1.23 -0.74
C ILE A 166 11.80 0.88 -1.98
N VAL A 167 10.85 -0.06 -1.86
CA VAL A 167 9.95 -0.45 -2.94
C VAL A 167 9.06 0.73 -3.37
N ALA A 168 8.53 1.50 -2.42
CA ALA A 168 7.72 2.68 -2.71
C ALA A 168 8.52 3.78 -3.43
N PHE A 169 9.77 4.03 -3.02
CA PHE A 169 10.67 4.95 -3.72
C PHE A 169 11.02 4.46 -5.11
N ALA A 170 11.33 3.17 -5.28
CA ALA A 170 11.61 2.57 -6.58
C ALA A 170 10.38 2.63 -7.51
N ALA A 171 9.17 2.41 -6.98
CA ALA A 171 7.92 2.55 -7.71
C ALA A 171 7.68 4.00 -8.15
N THR A 172 7.91 4.96 -7.25
CA THR A 172 7.80 6.40 -7.55
C THR A 172 8.78 6.81 -8.63
N LEU A 173 10.05 6.41 -8.52
CA LEU A 173 11.07 6.64 -9.53
C LEU A 173 10.67 6.03 -10.88
N SER A 174 10.18 4.79 -10.88
CA SER A 174 9.72 4.11 -12.09
C SER A 174 8.57 4.86 -12.77
N VAL A 175 7.59 5.34 -12.01
CA VAL A 175 6.47 6.14 -12.55
C VAL A 175 6.97 7.46 -13.14
N VAL A 176 7.95 8.10 -12.53
CA VAL A 176 8.55 9.36 -13.04
C VAL A 176 9.36 9.11 -14.31
N LEU A 177 10.23 8.09 -14.32
CA LEU A 177 11.06 7.74 -15.48
C LEU A 177 10.22 7.32 -16.69
N PHE A 178 9.20 6.49 -16.47
CA PHE A 178 8.32 5.99 -17.51
C PHE A 178 7.04 6.84 -17.68
N TYR A 179 6.99 8.05 -17.13
CA TYR A 179 5.79 8.90 -17.13
C TYR A 179 5.21 9.15 -18.54
N LYS A 180 6.10 9.29 -19.52
CA LYS A 180 5.74 9.47 -20.95
C LYS A 180 5.24 8.17 -21.60
N GLN A 181 5.72 7.01 -21.14
CA GLN A 181 5.33 5.69 -21.68
C GLN A 181 4.03 5.16 -21.07
N LEU A 182 3.66 5.62 -19.87
CA LEU A 182 2.42 5.26 -19.16
C LEU A 182 1.15 5.91 -19.79
N GLN A 183 1.13 6.10 -21.11
CA GLN A 183 -0.04 6.61 -21.83
C GLN A 183 -0.99 5.46 -22.16
N PRO A 184 -2.32 5.65 -22.02
CA PRO A 184 -3.29 4.63 -22.37
C PRO A 184 -3.21 4.29 -23.87
N LEU A 185 -3.36 3.01 -24.22
CA LEU A 185 -3.41 2.58 -25.62
C LEU A 185 -4.62 3.24 -26.30
N GLN A 186 -4.37 3.97 -27.38
CA GLN A 186 -5.42 4.57 -28.20
C GLN A 186 -6.09 3.46 -29.02
N MET A 187 -7.16 2.87 -28.50
CA MET A 187 -7.92 1.81 -29.17
C MET A 187 -8.74 2.34 -30.38
N LYS A 188 -9.11 3.63 -30.35
CA LYS A 188 -9.74 4.31 -31.49
C LYS A 188 -8.70 5.19 -32.17
N PRO A 189 -8.47 5.06 -33.48
CA PRO A 189 -7.62 6.01 -34.19
C PRO A 189 -8.26 7.40 -34.16
N LYS A 190 -7.43 8.43 -34.26
CA LYS A 190 -7.91 9.80 -34.48
C LYS A 190 -8.69 9.85 -35.81
N LEU A 191 -9.73 10.69 -35.91
CA LEU A 191 -10.49 10.87 -37.15
C LEU A 191 -9.53 11.02 -38.35
N GLY A 192 -9.76 10.22 -39.40
CA GLY A 192 -8.94 10.23 -40.61
C GLY A 192 -7.60 9.47 -40.55
N LYS A 193 -7.26 8.80 -39.44
CA LYS A 193 -6.09 7.90 -39.35
C LYS A 193 -6.52 6.43 -39.39
N SER A 194 -5.80 5.61 -40.15
CA SER A 194 -6.01 4.17 -40.18
C SER A 194 -5.46 3.48 -38.92
N ALA A 195 -6.22 2.54 -38.37
CA ALA A 195 -5.72 1.59 -37.36
C ALA A 195 -5.60 0.20 -37.99
N SER A 196 -4.39 -0.35 -38.04
CA SER A 196 -4.15 -1.72 -38.51
C SER A 196 -4.44 -2.72 -37.39
N TYR A 197 -5.23 -3.73 -37.70
CA TYR A 197 -5.61 -4.84 -36.82
C TYR A 197 -5.20 -6.17 -37.47
N LYS A 198 -5.17 -7.24 -36.67
CA LYS A 198 -4.67 -8.56 -37.11
C LYS A 198 -5.32 -9.07 -38.41
N ASN A 199 -6.55 -8.63 -38.71
CA ASN A 199 -7.33 -9.04 -39.88
C ASN A 199 -7.80 -7.86 -40.75
N GLY A 200 -7.18 -6.67 -40.72
CA GLY A 200 -7.57 -5.56 -41.61
C GLY A 200 -7.27 -4.17 -41.09
N ILE A 201 -7.74 -3.14 -41.81
CA ILE A 201 -7.56 -1.72 -41.45
C ILE A 201 -8.93 -1.12 -41.15
N PHE A 202 -9.06 -0.48 -40.00
CA PHE A 202 -10.28 0.22 -39.58
C PHE A 202 -10.07 1.74 -39.61
N TYR A 203 -11.07 2.46 -40.11
CA TYR A 203 -11.12 3.93 -40.14
C TYR A 203 -12.26 4.41 -39.25
N VAL A 204 -11.99 5.43 -38.43
CA VAL A 204 -13.04 6.20 -37.76
C VAL A 204 -13.36 7.39 -38.69
N LEU A 205 -14.52 7.32 -39.33
CA LEU A 205 -15.13 8.42 -40.09
C LEU A 205 -15.63 9.52 -39.12
#